data_AF-A0A060WHG1-F1
#
_entry.id   AF-A0A060WHG1-F1
#
_cell.length_a   1.000
_cell.length_b   1.000
_cell.length_c   1.000
_cell.angle_alpha   90.00
_cell.angle_beta   90.00
_cell.angle_gamma   90.00
#
_symmetry.space_group_name_H-M   'P 1'
#
loop_
_entity.id
_entity.type
_entity.pdbx_description
1 polymer ?
#
loop_
_entity_poly.entity_id
_entity_poly.type
_entity_poly.pdbx_seq_one_letter_code
_entity_poly.pdbx_strand_id
1 'polypeptide(L)'
;MGCIQSIRCKPKCFRESIIVLEVNSSIDSNPTSIDESSNVVLRYRTPHFRASARVLVPQVAGKETWTVGWIQACNHMEFYNKYGTKGMSSWELPDLRDGKIQAISDSDGVNYPWYGNTTETCTIVGPTKKDTKFTVSMNDNFYPSVTWGVPVSDSNMPQLSSIRRDQSFTTWLVAINQATAETLVLQTIRWRMQLHIEPVAQEQPHILGKNEPIPPNAMVKPNANDAQVLMWRPKTGEAVVVIPPKY
;
A
#
# COMPACT_ATOMS: atom_id res chain seq x y z
N MET A 1 -64.00 1.98 -6.88
CA MET A 1 -63.03 3.07 -6.58
C MET A 1 -61.76 2.43 -6.06
N GLY A 2 -60.70 2.45 -6.87
CA GLY A 2 -59.42 1.83 -6.53
C GLY A 2 -58.57 2.75 -5.65
N CYS A 3 -57.93 2.18 -4.63
CA CYS A 3 -56.88 2.84 -3.88
C CYS A 3 -55.61 2.00 -4.02
N ILE A 4 -54.82 2.28 -5.06
CA ILE A 4 -53.47 1.75 -5.20
C ILE A 4 -52.58 2.61 -4.31
N GLN A 5 -52.31 2.13 -3.10
CA GLN A 5 -51.27 2.71 -2.26
C GLN A 5 -49.91 2.41 -2.90
N SER A 6 -49.40 3.43 -3.59
CA SER A 6 -48.03 3.50 -4.08
C SER A 6 -47.07 3.37 -2.89
N ILE A 7 -46.41 2.22 -2.80
CA ILE A 7 -45.24 2.02 -1.96
C ILE A 7 -44.14 2.89 -2.56
N ARG A 8 -43.96 4.11 -2.03
CA ARG A 8 -42.81 4.96 -2.31
C ARG A 8 -41.56 4.25 -1.76
N CYS A 9 -40.95 3.40 -2.58
CA CYS A 9 -39.58 2.95 -2.36
C CYS A 9 -38.69 4.20 -2.30
N LYS A 10 -38.18 4.54 -1.12
CA LYS A 10 -37.14 5.56 -1.00
C LYS A 10 -36.00 5.14 -1.95
N PRO A 11 -35.52 6.00 -2.85
CA PRO A 11 -34.37 5.66 -3.66
C PRO A 11 -33.21 5.32 -2.72
N LYS A 12 -32.66 4.12 -2.83
CA LYS A 12 -31.43 3.76 -2.12
C LYS A 12 -30.39 4.83 -2.42
N CYS A 13 -29.72 5.33 -1.40
CA CYS A 13 -28.62 6.26 -1.61
C CYS A 13 -27.56 5.57 -2.49
N PHE A 14 -26.88 6.30 -3.38
CA PHE A 14 -25.79 5.76 -4.20
C PHE A 14 -24.77 4.97 -3.35
N ARG A 15 -24.54 5.45 -2.12
CA ARG A 15 -23.74 4.81 -1.06
C ARG A 15 -24.09 3.35 -0.78
N GLU A 16 -25.40 3.05 -0.71
CA GLU A 16 -25.91 1.74 -0.31
C GLU A 16 -26.08 0.79 -1.51
N SER A 17 -25.69 1.23 -2.70
CA SER A 17 -25.99 0.53 -3.95
C SER A 17 -24.76 0.14 -4.77
N ILE A 18 -23.55 0.58 -4.41
CA ILE A 18 -22.32 -0.02 -4.93
C ILE A 18 -22.19 -1.43 -4.33
N ILE A 19 -21.99 -2.43 -5.20
CA ILE A 19 -21.86 -3.83 -4.80
C ILE A 19 -20.48 -4.35 -5.20
N VAL A 20 -19.77 -4.92 -4.22
CA VAL A 20 -18.56 -5.70 -4.48
C VAL A 20 -19.00 -7.13 -4.78
N LEU A 21 -18.86 -7.54 -6.04
CA LEU A 21 -19.31 -8.85 -6.51
C LEU A 21 -18.32 -9.96 -6.15
N GLU A 22 -17.03 -9.62 -6.10
CA GLU A 22 -15.94 -10.55 -5.87
C GLU A 22 -14.71 -9.78 -5.41
N VAL A 23 -13.95 -10.33 -4.47
CA VAL A 23 -12.63 -9.85 -4.06
C VAL A 23 -11.69 -11.04 -3.96
N ASN A 24 -10.53 -10.93 -4.59
CA ASN A 24 -9.45 -11.89 -4.49
C ASN A 24 -8.20 -11.18 -4.02
N SER A 25 -7.47 -11.81 -3.11
CA SER A 25 -6.15 -11.35 -2.66
C SER A 25 -5.21 -12.53 -2.46
N SER A 26 -3.95 -12.38 -2.87
CA SER A 26 -2.94 -13.42 -2.70
C SER A 26 -1.53 -12.83 -2.65
N ILE A 27 -0.59 -13.57 -2.07
CA ILE A 27 0.83 -13.38 -2.33
C ILE A 27 1.31 -14.53 -3.21
N ASP A 28 1.99 -14.20 -4.31
CA ASP A 28 2.55 -15.19 -5.24
C ASP A 28 3.42 -16.21 -4.49
N SER A 29 3.35 -17.49 -4.89
CA SER A 29 4.10 -18.58 -4.24
C SER A 29 5.59 -18.63 -4.59
N ASN A 30 6.02 -17.79 -5.54
CA ASN A 30 7.42 -17.72 -5.94
C ASN A 30 8.27 -17.32 -4.73
N PRO A 31 9.49 -17.85 -4.55
CA PRO A 31 10.40 -17.36 -3.52
C PRO A 31 10.94 -15.96 -3.88
N THR A 32 11.44 -15.25 -2.87
CA THR A 32 12.24 -14.04 -3.10
C THR A 32 13.44 -14.38 -3.98
N SER A 33 13.63 -13.66 -5.09
CA SER A 33 14.80 -13.82 -5.93
C SER A 33 15.91 -12.86 -5.49
N ILE A 34 17.15 -13.33 -5.42
CA ILE A 34 18.32 -12.54 -5.05
C ILE A 34 19.24 -12.41 -6.26
N ASP A 35 19.75 -11.20 -6.51
CA ASP A 35 20.71 -10.88 -7.55
C ASP A 35 21.94 -10.20 -6.93
N GLU A 36 23.06 -10.92 -6.97
CA GLU A 36 24.37 -10.51 -6.45
C GLU A 36 25.36 -10.18 -7.57
N SER A 37 24.89 -10.02 -8.82
CA SER A 37 25.77 -9.76 -9.97
C SER A 37 26.53 -8.43 -9.88
N SER A 38 26.08 -7.51 -9.02
CA SER A 38 26.76 -6.24 -8.77
C SER A 38 27.72 -6.32 -7.58
N ASN A 39 28.95 -5.88 -7.80
CA ASN A 39 29.95 -5.74 -6.74
C ASN A 39 29.66 -4.60 -5.74
N VAL A 40 28.63 -3.78 -5.98
CA VAL A 40 28.30 -2.60 -5.15
C VAL A 40 27.03 -2.81 -4.34
N VAL A 41 26.03 -3.50 -4.93
CA VAL A 41 24.73 -3.71 -4.29
C VAL A 41 24.23 -5.14 -4.44
N LEU A 42 23.56 -5.64 -3.41
CA LEU A 42 22.66 -6.78 -3.50
C LEU A 42 21.28 -6.27 -3.91
N ARG A 43 20.64 -6.92 -4.88
CA ARG A 43 19.23 -6.70 -5.22
C ARG A 43 18.42 -7.91 -4.83
N TYR A 44 17.19 -7.68 -4.40
CA TYR A 44 16.25 -8.77 -4.23
C TYR A 44 14.86 -8.35 -4.70
N ARG A 45 14.06 -9.32 -5.14
CA ARG A 45 12.67 -9.13 -5.54
C ARG A 45 11.79 -10.04 -4.71
N THR A 46 10.88 -9.46 -3.94
CA THR A 46 9.90 -10.23 -3.18
C THR A 46 8.77 -10.71 -4.09
N PRO A 47 7.99 -11.72 -3.66
CA PRO A 47 6.80 -12.14 -4.37
C PRO A 47 5.79 -11.00 -4.43
N HIS A 48 4.92 -11.00 -5.45
CA HIS A 48 3.92 -9.96 -5.56
C HIS A 48 2.75 -10.23 -4.62
N PHE A 49 2.38 -9.22 -3.83
CA PHE A 49 1.02 -9.08 -3.33
C PHE A 49 0.11 -8.67 -4.48
N ARG A 50 -1.04 -9.33 -4.60
CA ARG A 50 -2.07 -9.05 -5.60
C ARG A 50 -3.41 -8.88 -4.91
N ALA A 51 -4.15 -7.86 -5.31
CA ALA A 51 -5.55 -7.71 -4.96
C ALA A 51 -6.36 -7.35 -6.21
N SER A 52 -7.54 -7.92 -6.34
CA SER A 52 -8.48 -7.61 -7.41
C SER A 52 -9.92 -7.66 -6.92
N ALA A 53 -10.75 -6.77 -7.43
CA ALA A 53 -12.14 -6.70 -7.07
C ALA A 53 -13.00 -6.43 -8.29
N ARG A 54 -14.09 -7.18 -8.41
CA ARG A 54 -15.13 -6.94 -9.42
C ARG A 54 -16.24 -6.15 -8.76
N VAL A 55 -16.48 -4.94 -9.26
CA VAL A 55 -17.42 -3.98 -8.68
C VAL A 55 -18.56 -3.72 -9.64
N LEU A 56 -19.77 -3.62 -9.10
CA LEU A 56 -20.96 -3.15 -9.78
C LEU A 56 -21.36 -1.80 -9.17
N VAL A 57 -21.27 -0.75 -9.97
CA VAL A 57 -21.71 0.59 -9.59
C VAL A 57 -23.08 0.84 -10.24
N PRO A 58 -24.09 1.26 -9.46
CA PRO A 58 -25.43 1.50 -9.98
C PRO A 58 -25.43 2.69 -10.95
N GLN A 59 -26.53 2.86 -11.67
CA GLN A 59 -26.74 4.06 -12.47
C GLN A 59 -26.49 5.35 -11.66
N VAL A 60 -25.60 6.21 -12.17
CA VAL A 60 -25.35 7.55 -11.61
C VAL A 60 -26.35 8.50 -12.28
N ALA A 61 -27.36 8.95 -11.53
CA ALA A 61 -28.43 9.79 -12.09
C ALA A 61 -28.00 11.25 -12.34
N GLY A 62 -27.07 11.76 -11.53
CA GLY A 62 -26.60 13.14 -11.58
C GLY A 62 -25.28 13.32 -12.36
N LYS A 63 -24.81 14.57 -12.41
CA LYS A 63 -23.46 14.93 -12.90
C LYS A 63 -22.42 14.72 -11.79
N GLU A 64 -22.34 13.50 -11.29
CA GLU A 64 -21.37 13.11 -10.28
C GLU A 64 -20.24 12.33 -10.93
N THR A 65 -19.02 12.52 -10.43
CA THR A 65 -17.87 11.72 -10.84
C THR A 65 -17.36 10.94 -9.64
N TRP A 66 -17.30 9.62 -9.81
CA TRP A 66 -16.85 8.69 -8.78
C TRP A 66 -15.62 7.95 -9.27
N THR A 67 -14.57 7.91 -8.45
CA THR A 67 -13.41 7.05 -8.69
C THR A 67 -13.45 5.90 -7.70
N VAL A 68 -13.40 4.68 -8.23
CA VAL A 68 -13.34 3.45 -7.43
C VAL A 68 -11.97 2.82 -7.62
N GLY A 69 -11.27 2.48 -6.55
CA GLY A 69 -9.94 1.90 -6.67
C GLY A 69 -9.29 1.53 -5.34
N TRP A 70 -7.99 1.24 -5.40
CA TRP A 70 -7.21 0.77 -4.27
C TRP A 70 -6.42 1.90 -3.59
N ILE A 71 -6.52 1.93 -2.27
CA ILE A 71 -5.68 2.75 -1.37
C ILE A 71 -4.88 1.79 -0.51
N GLN A 72 -3.59 2.04 -0.31
CA GLN A 72 -2.73 1.24 0.57
C GLN A 72 -1.99 2.16 1.53
N ALA A 73 -1.75 1.66 2.74
CA ALA A 73 -0.93 2.34 3.72
C ALA A 73 -0.06 1.34 4.49
N CYS A 74 1.16 1.76 4.83
CA CYS A 74 2.06 1.04 5.70
C CYS A 74 1.75 1.36 7.16
N ASN A 75 1.44 0.34 7.96
CA ASN A 75 1.11 0.45 9.39
C ASN A 75 2.28 0.08 10.31
N HIS A 76 3.24 -0.68 9.78
CA HIS A 76 4.42 -1.11 10.53
C HIS A 76 5.58 -1.27 9.57
N MET A 77 6.77 -0.82 9.97
CA MET A 77 7.99 -0.97 9.18
C MET A 77 9.21 -1.23 10.04
N GLU A 78 9.83 -2.37 9.78
CA GLU A 78 11.21 -2.69 10.13
C GLU A 78 11.98 -2.99 8.84
N PHE A 79 13.10 -2.33 8.64
CA PHE A 79 14.02 -2.67 7.56
C PHE A 79 15.45 -2.41 8.03
N TYR A 80 16.17 -3.48 8.37
CA TYR A 80 17.51 -3.46 8.93
C TYR A 80 18.50 -4.20 8.03
N ASN A 81 19.68 -3.61 7.85
CA ASN A 81 20.83 -4.25 7.19
C ASN A 81 22.01 -4.26 8.16
N LYS A 82 22.58 -5.43 8.45
CA LYS A 82 23.71 -5.57 9.37
C LYS A 82 25.03 -5.72 8.61
N TYR A 83 26.06 -5.02 9.07
CA TYR A 83 27.39 -5.01 8.45
C TYR A 83 28.45 -5.63 9.39
N GLY A 84 28.30 -6.92 9.67
CA GLY A 84 29.17 -7.64 10.61
C GLY A 84 29.20 -6.98 11.99
N THR A 85 30.39 -6.68 12.49
CA THR A 85 30.60 -6.02 13.78
C THR A 85 30.63 -4.49 13.70
N LYS A 86 30.46 -3.88 12.51
CA LYS A 86 30.59 -2.44 12.35
C LYS A 86 29.35 -1.66 12.72
N GLY A 87 28.17 -2.27 12.60
CA GLY A 87 26.90 -1.60 12.88
C GLY A 87 25.79 -2.07 11.96
N MET A 88 24.74 -1.26 11.85
CA MET A 88 23.59 -1.51 10.99
C MET A 88 23.10 -0.24 10.30
N SER A 89 22.51 -0.40 9.12
CA SER A 89 21.66 0.63 8.52
C SER A 89 20.20 0.24 8.64
N SER A 90 19.31 1.25 8.64
CA SER A 90 17.88 1.01 8.62
C SER A 90 17.11 2.06 7.86
N TRP A 91 16.14 1.60 7.08
CA TRP A 91 15.11 2.47 6.53
C TRP A 91 14.00 2.62 7.57
N GLU A 92 13.65 3.86 7.88
CA GLU A 92 12.71 4.19 8.94
C GLU A 92 11.68 5.20 8.48
N LEU A 93 10.49 5.11 9.08
CA LEU A 93 9.43 6.10 8.99
C LEU A 93 9.29 6.73 10.39
N PRO A 94 9.98 7.85 10.71
CA PRO A 94 10.09 8.34 12.07
C PRO A 94 8.74 8.61 12.74
N ASP A 95 7.80 9.25 12.03
CA ASP A 95 6.48 9.56 12.59
C ASP A 95 5.63 8.30 12.83
N LEU A 96 5.80 7.26 12.02
CA LEU A 96 5.15 5.96 12.23
C LEU A 96 5.78 5.22 13.41
N ARG A 97 7.12 5.18 13.47
CA ARG A 97 7.91 4.55 14.55
C ARG A 97 7.60 5.18 15.91
N ASP A 98 7.49 6.51 15.95
CA ASP A 98 7.26 7.28 17.18
C ASP A 98 5.76 7.32 17.55
N GLY A 99 4.89 6.67 16.77
CA GLY A 99 3.46 6.59 17.04
C GLY A 99 2.69 7.89 16.83
N LYS A 100 3.28 8.88 16.12
CA LYS A 100 2.61 10.14 15.79
C LYS A 100 1.53 9.96 14.73
N ILE A 101 1.71 8.96 13.87
CA ILE A 101 0.74 8.53 12.85
C ILE A 101 0.49 7.03 12.99
N GLN A 102 -0.72 6.59 12.63
CA GLN A 102 -1.11 5.16 12.69
C GLN A 102 -0.75 4.39 11.41
N ALA A 103 -0.60 5.12 10.31
CA ALA A 103 -0.28 4.60 9.00
C ALA A 103 0.30 5.72 8.14
N ILE A 104 1.10 5.36 7.14
CA ILE A 104 1.52 6.29 6.09
C ILE A 104 1.05 5.84 4.72
N SER A 105 0.61 6.78 3.90
CA SER A 105 0.16 6.51 2.53
C SER A 105 1.23 5.76 1.73
N ASP A 106 0.83 4.77 0.97
CA ASP A 106 1.69 4.05 0.01
C ASP A 106 1.27 4.37 -1.44
N SER A 107 0.85 5.61 -1.66
CA SER A 107 0.42 6.12 -2.96
C SER A 107 1.59 6.22 -3.96
N ASP A 108 1.25 6.24 -5.26
CA ASP A 108 2.16 6.52 -6.39
C ASP A 108 2.94 7.85 -6.27
N GLY A 109 2.57 8.73 -5.34
CA GLY A 109 3.21 10.02 -5.08
C GLY A 109 2.68 11.16 -5.97
N VAL A 110 1.75 10.86 -6.87
CA VAL A 110 1.19 11.81 -7.84
C VAL A 110 -0.32 11.97 -7.62
N ASN A 111 -1.06 10.88 -7.61
CA ASN A 111 -2.52 10.83 -7.57
C ASN A 111 -3.00 10.33 -6.21
N TYR A 112 -2.70 11.07 -5.14
CA TYR A 112 -3.20 10.74 -3.81
C TYR A 112 -4.74 10.67 -3.79
N PRO A 113 -5.32 9.70 -3.07
CA PRO A 113 -4.69 8.71 -2.19
C PRO A 113 -4.41 7.35 -2.87
N TRP A 114 -4.52 7.29 -4.20
CA TRP A 114 -4.53 6.02 -4.94
C TRP A 114 -3.16 5.37 -4.95
N TYR A 115 -3.14 4.04 -4.79
CA TYR A 115 -1.91 3.24 -4.91
C TYR A 115 -1.30 3.36 -6.32
N GLY A 116 -2.16 3.41 -7.35
CA GLY A 116 -1.79 3.66 -8.74
C GLY A 116 -2.98 4.16 -9.54
N ASN A 117 -2.80 4.43 -10.83
CA ASN A 117 -3.81 5.06 -11.69
C ASN A 117 -4.11 4.29 -12.98
N THR A 118 -3.60 3.07 -13.13
CA THR A 118 -3.77 2.27 -14.35
C THR A 118 -4.90 1.26 -14.18
N THR A 119 -4.58 0.09 -13.65
CA THR A 119 -5.57 -0.96 -13.34
C THR A 119 -6.16 -0.80 -11.94
N GLU A 120 -5.54 0.06 -11.13
CA GLU A 120 -5.82 0.22 -9.71
C GLU A 120 -7.09 1.05 -9.45
N THR A 121 -7.54 1.82 -10.44
CA THR A 121 -8.69 2.70 -10.32
C THR A 121 -9.57 2.65 -11.57
N CYS A 122 -10.85 2.99 -11.40
CA CYS A 122 -11.81 3.20 -12.47
C CYS A 122 -12.63 4.46 -12.14
N THR A 123 -12.73 5.38 -13.09
CA THR A 123 -13.53 6.60 -12.93
C THR A 123 -14.82 6.52 -13.73
N ILE A 124 -15.92 6.85 -13.08
CA ILE A 124 -17.29 6.77 -13.59
C ILE A 124 -17.84 8.19 -13.58
N VAL A 125 -18.18 8.68 -14.77
CA VAL A 125 -18.72 10.03 -14.96
C VAL A 125 -20.21 9.90 -15.24
N GLY A 126 -21.02 10.47 -14.34
CA GLY A 126 -22.45 10.58 -14.51
C GLY A 126 -22.87 11.72 -15.46
N PRO A 127 -24.11 11.69 -15.99
CA PRO A 127 -25.10 10.64 -15.76
C PRO A 127 -24.81 9.38 -16.59
N THR A 128 -25.01 8.20 -15.99
CA THR A 128 -24.99 6.92 -16.71
C THR A 128 -26.42 6.44 -16.96
N LYS A 129 -26.61 5.56 -17.96
CA LYS A 129 -27.94 4.99 -18.32
C LYS A 129 -28.18 3.58 -17.77
N LYS A 130 -27.12 2.93 -17.30
CA LYS A 130 -27.12 1.55 -16.83
C LYS A 130 -26.05 1.38 -15.77
N ASP A 131 -26.17 0.30 -15.00
CA ASP A 131 -25.15 -0.12 -14.06
C ASP A 131 -23.83 -0.39 -14.79
N THR A 132 -22.74 -0.06 -14.14
CA THR A 132 -21.38 -0.18 -14.67
C THR A 132 -20.65 -1.27 -13.89
N LYS A 133 -20.24 -2.33 -14.59
CA LYS A 133 -19.45 -3.43 -14.02
C LYS A 133 -18.03 -3.36 -14.53
N PHE A 134 -17.05 -3.43 -13.64
CA PHE A 134 -15.64 -3.40 -13.98
C PHE A 134 -14.81 -4.16 -12.95
N THR A 135 -13.53 -4.34 -13.24
CA THR A 135 -12.55 -4.91 -12.33
C THR A 135 -11.45 -3.88 -12.09
N VAL A 136 -11.08 -3.69 -10.83
CA VAL A 136 -9.85 -2.98 -10.46
C VAL A 136 -8.89 -3.96 -9.82
N SER A 137 -7.59 -3.81 -10.09
CA SER A 137 -6.54 -4.67 -9.57
C SER A 137 -5.32 -3.84 -9.18
N MET A 138 -4.60 -4.30 -8.17
CA MET A 138 -3.30 -3.76 -7.81
C MET A 138 -2.29 -4.89 -7.65
N ASN A 139 -1.03 -4.55 -7.83
CA ASN A 139 0.10 -5.42 -7.58
C ASN A 139 1.19 -4.63 -6.85
N ASP A 140 1.76 -5.25 -5.82
CA ASP A 140 2.83 -4.64 -5.04
C ASP A 140 3.93 -5.67 -4.81
N ASN A 141 5.17 -5.23 -4.86
CA ASN A 141 6.34 -6.00 -4.47
C ASN A 141 7.50 -5.08 -4.11
N PHE A 142 8.43 -5.63 -3.34
CA PHE A 142 9.65 -4.94 -3.00
C PHE A 142 10.77 -5.34 -3.94
N TYR A 143 11.37 -4.33 -4.56
CA TYR A 143 12.55 -4.49 -5.41
C TYR A 143 13.68 -3.49 -5.05
N PRO A 144 14.21 -3.53 -3.81
CA PRO A 144 15.23 -2.59 -3.38
C PRO A 144 16.64 -3.00 -3.83
N SER A 145 17.57 -2.04 -3.72
CA SER A 145 19.01 -2.27 -3.80
C SER A 145 19.63 -1.96 -2.43
N VAL A 146 20.44 -2.88 -1.90
CA VAL A 146 21.13 -2.75 -0.61
C VAL A 146 22.63 -2.75 -0.85
N THR A 147 23.37 -1.78 -0.31
CA THR A 147 24.82 -1.70 -0.50
C THR A 147 25.54 -2.84 0.22
N TRP A 148 26.54 -3.43 -0.44
CA TRP A 148 27.43 -4.41 0.18
C TRP A 148 28.32 -3.78 1.27
N GLY A 149 28.78 -2.55 1.01
CA GLY A 149 29.59 -1.76 1.94
C GLY A 149 28.75 -0.95 2.92
N VAL A 150 29.39 -0.53 4.01
CA VAL A 150 28.81 0.39 5.00
C VAL A 150 28.44 1.71 4.32
N PRO A 151 27.19 2.22 4.45
CA PRO A 151 26.71 3.37 3.67
C PRO A 151 27.49 4.69 3.83
N VAL A 152 28.26 4.84 4.90
CA VAL A 152 29.03 6.06 5.23
C VAL A 152 30.54 5.88 5.04
N SER A 153 30.98 4.78 4.42
CA SER A 153 32.40 4.39 4.32
C SER A 153 32.87 4.38 2.87
N ASP A 154 34.07 4.91 2.63
CA ASP A 154 34.74 4.85 1.31
C ASP A 154 35.34 3.47 0.98
N SER A 155 35.27 2.51 1.91
CA SER A 155 35.73 1.14 1.70
C SER A 155 34.79 0.36 0.77
N ASN A 156 35.35 -0.21 -0.29
CA ASN A 156 34.66 -1.11 -1.23
C ASN A 156 34.56 -2.56 -0.75
N MET A 157 34.91 -2.85 0.51
CA MET A 157 34.87 -4.22 1.03
C MET A 157 33.43 -4.63 1.38
N PRO A 158 32.91 -5.73 0.82
CA PRO A 158 31.56 -6.22 1.12
C PRO A 158 31.50 -6.68 2.58
N GLN A 159 30.55 -6.14 3.34
CA GLN A 159 30.39 -6.38 4.78
C GLN A 159 28.95 -6.65 5.19
N LEU A 160 27.99 -6.49 4.28
CA LEU A 160 26.61 -6.88 4.49
C LEU A 160 26.52 -8.36 4.88
N SER A 161 25.86 -8.62 6.00
CA SER A 161 25.81 -9.94 6.64
C SER A 161 24.39 -10.41 6.92
N SER A 162 23.43 -9.47 6.98
CA SER A 162 22.03 -9.79 7.21
C SER A 162 21.13 -8.68 6.70
N ILE A 163 20.02 -9.07 6.09
CA ILE A 163 18.88 -8.22 5.76
C ILE A 163 17.68 -8.76 6.53
N ARG A 164 16.98 -7.87 7.22
CA ARG A 164 15.69 -8.16 7.84
C ARG A 164 14.71 -7.08 7.40
N ARG A 165 13.57 -7.51 6.85
CA ARG A 165 12.45 -6.63 6.53
C ARG A 165 11.18 -7.22 7.08
N ASP A 166 10.38 -6.38 7.70
CA ASP A 166 9.09 -6.75 8.24
C ASP A 166 8.16 -5.55 8.11
N GLN A 167 7.16 -5.65 7.23
CA GLN A 167 6.24 -4.56 6.96
C GLN A 167 4.81 -5.07 6.92
N SER A 168 3.91 -4.32 7.56
CA SER A 168 2.48 -4.61 7.55
C SER A 168 1.73 -3.50 6.86
N PHE A 169 0.74 -3.90 6.06
CA PHE A 169 -0.05 -3.00 5.23
C PHE A 169 -1.53 -3.25 5.44
N THR A 170 -2.28 -2.16 5.32
CA THR A 170 -3.73 -2.22 5.14
C THR A 170 -4.06 -1.63 3.78
N THR A 171 -4.90 -2.35 3.04
CA THR A 171 -5.33 -2.02 1.69
C THR A 171 -6.84 -1.94 1.67
N TRP A 172 -7.38 -0.86 1.10
CA TRP A 172 -8.82 -0.60 1.01
C TRP A 172 -9.25 -0.52 -0.45
N LEU A 173 -10.35 -1.19 -0.78
CA LEU A 173 -11.14 -0.87 -1.96
C LEU A 173 -12.08 0.27 -1.59
N VAL A 174 -12.03 1.36 -2.34
CA VAL A 174 -12.68 2.63 -1.96
C VAL A 174 -13.38 3.25 -3.16
N ALA A 175 -14.54 3.84 -2.94
CA ALA A 175 -15.18 4.76 -3.88
C ALA A 175 -15.13 6.20 -3.33
N ILE A 176 -14.61 7.14 -4.11
CA ILE A 176 -14.52 8.56 -3.76
C ILE A 176 -15.28 9.41 -4.78
N ASN A 177 -16.18 10.26 -4.29
CA ASN A 177 -16.80 11.29 -5.11
C ASN A 177 -15.82 12.46 -5.31
N GLN A 178 -15.49 12.79 -6.55
CA GLN A 178 -14.48 13.79 -6.86
C GLN A 178 -14.90 15.23 -6.52
N ALA A 179 -16.21 15.52 -6.46
CA ALA A 179 -16.71 16.86 -6.16
C ALA A 179 -16.90 17.09 -4.65
N THR A 180 -17.39 16.08 -3.93
CA THR A 180 -17.72 16.21 -2.50
C THR A 180 -16.67 15.63 -1.56
N ALA A 181 -15.65 14.94 -2.10
CA ALA A 181 -14.68 14.15 -1.35
C ALA A 181 -15.29 13.04 -0.47
N GLU A 182 -16.57 12.72 -0.71
CA GLU A 182 -17.24 11.63 -0.02
C GLU A 182 -16.52 10.31 -0.28
N THR A 183 -16.17 9.61 0.79
CA THR A 183 -15.36 8.39 0.74
C THR A 183 -16.14 7.21 1.30
N LEU A 184 -16.20 6.12 0.53
CA LEU A 184 -16.88 4.88 0.89
C LEU A 184 -15.88 3.73 0.87
N VAL A 185 -15.68 3.09 2.03
CA VAL A 185 -14.85 1.88 2.14
C VAL A 185 -15.70 0.67 1.77
N LEU A 186 -15.33 0.01 0.67
CA LEU A 186 -16.05 -1.12 0.12
C LEU A 186 -15.51 -2.46 0.63
N GLN A 187 -14.18 -2.59 0.76
CA GLN A 187 -13.53 -3.78 1.32
C GLN A 187 -12.19 -3.40 1.98
N THR A 188 -11.83 -4.06 3.08
CA THR A 188 -10.50 -3.97 3.70
C THR A 188 -9.74 -5.30 3.59
N ILE A 189 -8.44 -5.23 3.30
CA ILE A 189 -7.49 -6.35 3.22
C ILE A 189 -6.28 -5.99 4.09
N ARG A 190 -5.79 -6.93 4.88
CA ARG A 190 -4.52 -6.81 5.61
C ARG A 190 -3.50 -7.79 5.05
N TRP A 191 -2.26 -7.36 4.93
CA TRP A 191 -1.18 -8.22 4.49
C TRP A 191 0.15 -7.79 5.10
N ARG A 192 1.10 -8.71 5.12
CA ARG A 192 2.42 -8.51 5.74
C ARG A 192 3.48 -9.11 4.84
N MET A 193 4.58 -8.38 4.67
CA MET A 193 5.78 -8.88 4.03
C MET A 193 6.85 -9.11 5.08
N GLN A 194 7.40 -10.33 5.11
CA GLN A 194 8.53 -10.67 5.97
C GLN A 194 9.69 -11.22 5.14
N LEU A 195 10.87 -10.63 5.27
CA LEU A 195 12.08 -11.12 4.63
C LEU A 195 13.19 -11.27 5.65
N HIS A 196 13.80 -12.44 5.61
CA HIS A 196 15.14 -12.67 6.11
C HIS A 196 16.01 -13.17 4.95
N ILE A 197 17.34 -13.16 5.08
CA ILE A 197 18.23 -13.73 4.05
C ILE A 197 17.90 -15.22 3.81
N GLU A 198 17.31 -15.89 4.81
CA GLU A 198 16.67 -17.19 4.62
C GLU A 198 15.20 -17.03 4.20
N PRO A 199 14.70 -17.81 3.22
CA PRO A 199 13.33 -17.69 2.74
C PRO A 199 12.32 -17.95 3.86
N VAL A 200 11.47 -16.95 4.12
CA VAL A 200 10.32 -17.10 5.02
C VAL A 200 9.07 -17.24 4.15
N ALA A 201 8.26 -18.26 4.42
CA ALA A 201 6.96 -18.40 3.76
C ALA A 201 6.08 -17.18 4.10
N GLN A 202 5.54 -16.53 3.08
CA GLN A 202 4.67 -15.36 3.29
C GLN A 202 3.30 -15.80 3.78
N GLU A 203 2.77 -15.11 4.78
CA GLU A 203 1.38 -15.26 5.20
C GLU A 203 0.45 -14.72 4.11
N GLN A 204 -0.56 -15.50 3.73
CA GLN A 204 -1.53 -15.06 2.74
C GLN A 204 -2.36 -13.89 3.27
N PRO A 205 -2.73 -12.92 2.42
CA PRO A 205 -3.47 -11.74 2.83
C PRO A 205 -4.84 -12.09 3.39
N HIS A 206 -5.28 -11.32 4.38
CA HIS A 206 -6.55 -11.53 5.07
C HIS A 206 -7.59 -10.48 4.65
N ILE A 207 -8.63 -10.93 3.93
CA ILE A 207 -9.80 -10.11 3.60
C ILE A 207 -10.68 -10.02 4.85
N LEU A 208 -10.94 -8.79 5.33
CA LEU A 208 -11.68 -8.61 6.58
C LEU A 208 -13.19 -8.76 6.36
N GLY A 209 -13.87 -9.45 7.27
CA GLY A 209 -15.34 -9.52 7.28
C GLY A 209 -16.02 -8.20 7.67
N LYS A 210 -15.28 -7.26 8.26
CA LYS A 210 -15.72 -5.92 8.59
C LYS A 210 -14.68 -4.90 8.13
N ASN A 211 -15.14 -3.88 7.42
CA ASN A 211 -14.27 -2.81 6.93
C ASN A 211 -13.75 -1.94 8.08
N GLU A 212 -12.50 -1.51 7.93
CA GLU A 212 -11.84 -0.59 8.85
C GLU A 212 -11.78 0.82 8.25
N PRO A 213 -11.86 1.87 9.09
CA PRO A 213 -11.72 3.24 8.61
C PRO A 213 -10.31 3.49 8.07
N ILE A 214 -10.19 4.39 7.10
CA ILE A 214 -8.91 4.81 6.54
C ILE A 214 -8.33 5.90 7.46
N PRO A 215 -7.11 5.73 8.01
CA PRO A 215 -6.45 6.78 8.77
C PRO A 215 -6.23 8.03 7.91
N PRO A 216 -6.38 9.26 8.45
CA PRO A 216 -6.20 10.49 7.67
C PRO A 216 -4.85 10.57 6.94
N ASN A 217 -3.76 10.11 7.55
CA ASN A 217 -2.41 10.09 6.97
C ASN A 217 -2.24 9.14 5.78
N ALA A 218 -3.14 8.18 5.60
CA ALA A 218 -3.15 7.34 4.40
C ALA A 218 -3.73 8.07 3.18
N MET A 219 -4.49 9.15 3.40
CA MET A 219 -5.22 9.88 2.36
C MET A 219 -4.44 11.05 1.75
N VAL A 220 -3.30 11.43 2.34
CA VAL A 220 -2.58 12.66 2.02
C VAL A 220 -1.08 12.43 1.90
N LYS A 221 -0.37 13.44 1.41
CA LYS A 221 1.10 13.50 1.42
C LYS A 221 1.65 13.53 2.85
N PRO A 222 2.89 13.04 3.07
CA PRO A 222 3.75 12.34 2.12
C PRO A 222 3.40 10.84 2.00
N ASN A 223 3.86 10.19 0.94
CA ASN A 223 3.86 8.73 0.85
C ASN A 223 5.08 8.14 1.58
N ALA A 224 5.07 6.82 1.78
CA ALA A 224 6.13 6.10 2.47
C ALA A 224 7.52 6.32 1.84
N ASN A 225 7.59 6.36 0.51
CA ASN A 225 8.85 6.51 -0.22
C ASN A 225 9.48 7.89 -0.08
N ASP A 226 8.68 8.94 0.03
CA ASP A 226 9.15 10.30 0.28
C ASP A 226 9.46 10.51 1.77
N ALA A 227 8.74 9.81 2.64
CA ALA A 227 8.85 9.99 4.09
C ALA A 227 9.95 9.19 4.78
N GLN A 228 10.44 8.14 4.14
CA GLN A 228 11.46 7.27 4.71
C GLN A 228 12.82 7.96 4.83
N VAL A 229 13.56 7.59 5.86
CA VAL A 229 14.95 8.03 6.11
C VAL A 229 15.86 6.82 6.16
N LEU A 230 17.10 6.96 5.65
CA LEU A 230 18.13 5.95 5.85
C LEU A 230 19.02 6.37 7.02
N MET A 231 18.99 5.58 8.09
CA MET A 231 19.85 5.76 9.26
C MET A 231 21.05 4.81 9.18
N TRP A 232 22.20 5.29 9.64
CA TRP A 232 23.35 4.47 9.98
C TRP A 232 23.56 4.49 11.50
N ARG A 233 23.69 3.31 12.10
CA ARG A 233 24.00 3.15 13.52
C ARG A 233 25.28 2.32 13.66
N PRO A 234 26.44 2.98 13.88
CA PRO A 234 27.68 2.26 14.09
C PRO A 234 27.65 1.52 15.45
N LYS A 235 28.52 0.52 15.60
CA LYS A 235 28.71 -0.17 16.89
C LYS A 235 29.24 0.79 17.97
N THR A 236 30.01 1.79 17.57
CA THR A 236 30.60 2.82 18.43
C THR A 236 30.39 4.19 17.82
N GLY A 237 29.94 5.16 18.61
CA GLY A 237 29.66 6.52 18.16
C GLY A 237 28.16 6.78 17.98
N GLU A 238 27.84 7.94 17.41
CA GLU A 238 26.47 8.40 17.24
C GLU A 238 25.82 7.88 15.94
N ALA A 239 24.49 7.82 15.95
CA ALA A 239 23.72 7.52 14.76
C ALA A 239 23.77 8.68 13.77
N VAL A 240 23.79 8.37 12.48
CA VAL A 240 23.90 9.36 11.40
C VAL A 240 22.75 9.17 10.42
N VAL A 241 22.12 10.28 10.01
CA VAL A 241 21.19 10.28 8.87
C VAL A 241 22.01 10.23 7.58
N VAL A 242 21.89 9.14 6.83
CA VAL A 242 22.57 8.95 5.55
C VAL A 242 21.75 9.54 4.42
N ILE A 243 20.43 9.31 4.44
CA ILE A 243 19.49 9.85 3.47
C ILE A 243 18.34 10.50 4.25
N PRO A 244 18.17 11.84 4.16
CA PRO A 244 17.04 12.53 4.78
C PRO A 244 15.73 12.24 4.01
N PRO A 245 14.56 12.55 4.60
CA PRO A 245 13.31 12.45 3.86
C PRO A 245 13.28 13.49 2.73
N LYS A 246 12.43 13.27 1.72
CA LYS A 246 12.34 14.14 0.54
C LYS A 246 11.33 15.29 0.68
N TYR A 247 10.49 15.26 1.71
CA TYR A 247 9.33 16.16 1.86
C TYR A 247 9.57 17.27 2.89
#